data_AF-A0A7K0RKD7-F1
#
_entry.id   AF-A0A7K0RKD7-F1
#
_cell.length_a   1.000
_cell.length_b   1.000
_cell.length_c   1.000
_cell.angle_alpha   90.00
_cell.angle_beta   90.00
_cell.angle_gamma   90.00
#
_symmetry.space_group_name_H-M   'P 1'
#
loop_
_entity.id
_entity.type
_entity.pdbx_description
1 polymer ?
#
loop_
_entity_poly.entity_id
_entity_poly.type
_entity_poly.pdbx_seq_one_letter_code
_entity_poly.pdbx_strand_id
1 'polypeptide(L)'
;MGDRADGKPLIRVALVLLSIAAIALGAVWFKSARDQQQISRLYQTNDVVVLANSSAEVSRLANPSLPVYPNSAGRLMEAVVAYRLGNPPKSRAILESVVAREPENAQAWTLLEIVDRFTDLAGAKRARERLLELDPLFGEAP
;
A
#
# COMPACT_ATOMS: atom_id res chain seq x y z
N MET A 1 -46.11 -13.60 -34.55
CA MET A 1 -46.19 -13.59 -33.08
C MET A 1 -45.37 -14.78 -32.60
N GLY A 2 -44.28 -14.51 -31.85
CA GLY A 2 -43.41 -15.52 -31.22
C GLY A 2 -42.30 -16.09 -32.13
N ASP A 3 -41.06 -16.30 -31.70
CA ASP A 3 -40.40 -15.94 -30.44
C ASP A 3 -38.87 -16.04 -30.66
N ARG A 4 -38.12 -15.16 -30.00
CA ARG A 4 -36.66 -15.02 -30.07
C ARG A 4 -36.01 -16.14 -29.24
N ALA A 5 -35.63 -17.26 -29.86
CA ALA A 5 -35.08 -18.40 -29.12
C ALA A 5 -33.55 -18.59 -29.21
N ASP A 6 -32.80 -17.77 -29.96
CA ASP A 6 -31.41 -18.09 -30.31
C ASP A 6 -30.33 -17.40 -29.43
N GLY A 7 -30.71 -16.52 -28.49
CA GLY A 7 -29.76 -15.80 -27.61
C GLY A 7 -29.34 -16.56 -26.34
N LYS A 8 -30.00 -17.67 -26.01
CA LYS A 8 -29.84 -18.39 -24.74
C LYS A 8 -28.44 -18.99 -24.49
N PRO A 9 -27.73 -19.59 -25.48
CA PRO A 9 -26.39 -20.12 -25.23
C PRO A 9 -25.34 -19.02 -25.05
N LEU A 10 -25.45 -17.91 -25.79
CA LEU A 10 -24.56 -16.75 -25.66
C LEU A 10 -24.65 -16.09 -24.28
N ILE A 11 -25.86 -15.96 -23.73
CA ILE A 11 -26.08 -15.43 -22.37
C ILE A 11 -25.43 -16.33 -21.31
N ARG A 12 -25.52 -17.66 -21.47
CA ARG A 12 -24.90 -18.62 -20.55
C ARG A 12 -23.37 -18.55 -20.57
N VAL A 13 -22.78 -18.47 -21.77
CA VAL A 13 -21.32 -18.32 -21.91
C VAL A 13 -20.85 -16.99 -21.33
N ALA A 14 -21.58 -15.89 -21.57
CA ALA A 14 -21.29 -14.59 -20.99
C ALA A 14 -21.33 -14.62 -19.45
N LEU A 15 -22.35 -15.27 -18.86
CA LEU A 15 -22.47 -15.43 -17.40
C LEU A 15 -21.32 -16.25 -16.79
N VAL A 16 -20.90 -17.33 -17.44
CA VAL A 16 -19.76 -18.14 -16.98
C VAL A 16 -18.47 -17.33 -17.01
N LEU A 17 -18.21 -16.57 -18.08
CA LEU A 17 -17.03 -15.70 -18.16
C LEU A 17 -17.06 -14.59 -17.10
N LEU A 18 -18.23 -13.99 -16.86
CA LEU A 18 -18.41 -12.99 -15.79
C LEU A 18 -18.17 -13.58 -14.40
N SER A 19 -18.59 -14.83 -14.18
CA SER A 19 -18.40 -15.55 -12.92
C SER A 19 -16.92 -15.86 -12.68
N ILE A 20 -16.20 -16.31 -13.70
CA ILE A 20 -14.75 -16.58 -13.62
C ILE A 20 -13.98 -15.27 -13.36
N ALA A 21 -14.35 -14.19 -14.05
CA ALA A 21 -13.75 -12.87 -13.83
C ALA A 21 -14.01 -12.36 -12.40
N ALA A 22 -15.23 -12.53 -11.89
CA ALA A 22 -15.60 -12.14 -10.52
C ALA A 22 -14.85 -12.97 -9.46
N ILE A 23 -14.66 -14.27 -9.68
CA ILE A 23 -13.89 -15.15 -8.79
C ILE A 23 -12.40 -14.76 -8.81
N ALA A 24 -11.84 -14.49 -9.98
CA ALA A 24 -10.44 -14.06 -10.13
C ALA A 24 -10.21 -12.70 -9.44
N LEU A 25 -11.13 -11.75 -9.61
CA LEU A 25 -11.11 -10.48 -8.88
C LEU A 25 -11.22 -10.73 -7.37
N GLY A 26 -12.21 -11.49 -6.91
CA GLY A 26 -12.41 -11.81 -5.50
C GLY A 26 -11.19 -12.47 -4.83
N ALA A 27 -10.52 -13.39 -5.52
CA ALA A 27 -9.31 -14.03 -5.01
C ALA A 27 -8.15 -13.03 -4.77
N VAL A 28 -8.05 -11.98 -5.60
CA VAL A 28 -7.07 -10.89 -5.43
C VAL A 28 -7.42 -10.05 -4.19
N TRP A 29 -8.69 -9.73 -3.97
CA TRP A 29 -9.15 -9.01 -2.77
C TRP A 29 -8.88 -9.80 -1.47
N PHE A 30 -9.11 -11.11 -1.47
CA PHE A 30 -8.83 -11.97 -0.31
C PHE A 30 -7.34 -12.15 -0.03
N LYS A 31 -6.49 -12.23 -1.07
CA LYS A 31 -5.04 -12.28 -0.89
C LYS A 31 -4.50 -10.99 -0.29
N SER A 32 -4.93 -9.84 -0.82
CA SER A 32 -4.57 -8.52 -0.29
C SER A 32 -4.95 -8.36 1.19
N ALA A 33 -6.15 -8.81 1.58
CA ALA A 33 -6.59 -8.75 2.98
C ALA A 33 -5.74 -9.61 3.93
N ARG A 34 -5.28 -10.79 3.48
CA ARG A 34 -4.40 -11.67 4.27
C ARG A 34 -2.99 -11.09 4.40
N ASP A 35 -2.45 -10.55 3.31
CA ASP A 35 -1.14 -9.90 3.29
C ASP A 35 -1.15 -8.65 4.20
N GLN A 36 -2.24 -7.86 4.15
CA GLN A 36 -2.42 -6.72 5.07
C GLN A 36 -2.53 -7.14 6.55
N GLN A 37 -3.17 -8.27 6.87
CA GLN A 37 -3.21 -8.76 8.25
C GLN A 37 -1.82 -9.13 8.78
N GLN A 38 -0.98 -9.76 7.96
CA GLN A 38 0.39 -10.09 8.35
C GLN A 38 1.25 -8.84 8.55
N ILE A 39 1.14 -7.88 7.61
CA ILE A 39 1.80 -6.57 7.72
C ILE A 39 1.33 -5.82 8.98
N SER A 40 0.04 -5.88 9.32
CA SER A 40 -0.52 -5.25 10.54
C SER A 40 0.06 -5.82 11.83
N ARG A 41 0.34 -7.13 11.89
CA ARG A 41 1.01 -7.74 13.05
C ARG A 41 2.45 -7.26 13.19
N LEU A 42 3.13 -7.03 12.07
CA LEU A 42 4.48 -6.46 12.07
C LEU A 42 4.49 -4.99 12.51
N TYR A 43 3.42 -4.21 12.26
CA TYR A 43 3.28 -2.85 12.80
C TYR A 43 3.23 -2.82 14.33
N GLN A 44 2.54 -3.79 14.94
CA GLN A 44 2.30 -3.83 16.39
C GLN A 44 3.46 -4.38 17.20
N THR A 45 4.41 -5.09 16.57
CA THR A 45 5.61 -5.54 17.28
C THR A 45 6.65 -4.42 17.36
N ASN A 46 7.16 -4.20 18.57
CA ASN A 46 8.34 -3.34 18.81
C ASN A 46 9.64 -4.16 18.86
N ASP A 47 9.57 -5.47 18.61
CA ASP A 47 10.73 -6.34 18.66
C ASP A 47 11.59 -6.17 17.39
N VAL A 48 12.74 -5.54 17.57
CA VAL A 48 13.74 -5.27 16.52
C VAL A 48 14.26 -6.55 15.87
N VAL A 49 14.36 -7.65 16.63
CA VAL A 49 14.83 -8.95 16.10
C VAL A 49 13.78 -9.55 15.18
N VAL A 50 12.49 -9.46 15.55
CA VAL A 50 11.38 -9.89 14.70
C VAL A 50 11.30 -9.03 13.43
N LEU A 51 11.50 -7.72 13.54
CA LEU A 51 11.52 -6.79 12.40
C LEU A 51 12.68 -7.06 11.44
N ALA A 52 13.88 -7.35 11.98
CA ALA A 52 15.04 -7.71 11.17
C ALA A 52 14.80 -9.00 10.37
N ASN A 53 14.26 -10.04 11.03
CA ASN A 53 13.95 -11.32 10.39
C ASN A 53 12.80 -11.22 9.38
N SER A 54 11.83 -10.33 9.60
CA SER A 54 10.69 -10.12 8.70
C SER A 54 10.98 -9.13 7.57
N SER A 55 12.10 -8.41 7.59
CA SER A 55 12.46 -7.43 6.56
C SER A 55 12.54 -8.04 5.15
N ALA A 56 13.07 -9.26 5.04
CA ALA A 56 13.15 -10.00 3.78
C ALA A 56 11.76 -10.45 3.29
N GLU A 57 10.89 -10.86 4.21
CA GLU A 57 9.50 -11.26 3.93
C GLU A 57 8.69 -10.05 3.42
N VAL A 58 8.79 -8.92 4.13
CA VAL A 58 8.17 -7.64 3.75
C VAL A 58 8.64 -7.22 2.36
N SER A 59 9.95 -7.28 2.09
CA SER A 59 10.51 -6.89 0.78
C SER A 59 10.00 -7.80 -0.35
N ARG A 60 9.78 -9.09 -0.08
CA ARG A 60 9.18 -10.03 -1.04
C ARG A 60 7.71 -9.73 -1.30
N LEU A 61 6.92 -9.50 -0.24
CA LEU A 61 5.50 -9.19 -0.33
C LEU A 61 5.25 -7.82 -0.96
N ALA A 62 6.18 -6.88 -0.78
CA ALA A 62 6.14 -5.53 -1.33
C ALA A 62 6.50 -5.43 -2.82
N ASN A 63 6.89 -6.52 -3.48
CA ASN A 63 7.26 -6.54 -4.89
C ASN A 63 6.10 -7.12 -5.73
N PRO A 64 5.18 -6.30 -6.27
CA PRO A 64 4.03 -6.83 -6.99
C PRO A 64 4.47 -7.31 -8.37
N SER A 65 4.38 -8.62 -8.60
CA SER A 65 4.51 -9.22 -9.94
C SER A 65 3.38 -8.83 -10.91
N LEU A 66 2.51 -7.86 -10.55
CA LEU A 66 1.35 -7.48 -11.35
C LEU A 66 1.18 -5.94 -11.37
N PRO A 67 1.13 -5.31 -12.57
CA PRO A 67 1.19 -3.85 -12.76
C PRO A 67 -0.14 -3.10 -12.49
N VAL A 68 -1.13 -3.71 -11.84
CA VAL A 68 -2.52 -3.17 -11.83
C VAL A 68 -2.97 -2.60 -10.48
N TYR A 69 -2.21 -2.77 -9.40
CA TYR A 69 -2.51 -2.11 -8.12
C TYR A 69 -1.28 -1.41 -7.55
N PRO A 70 -1.35 -0.10 -7.26
CA PRO A 70 -0.41 0.56 -6.36
C PRO A 70 -0.61 -0.02 -4.96
N ASN A 71 0.04 -1.15 -4.66
CA ASN A 71 0.10 -1.69 -3.30
C ASN A 71 1.30 -1.07 -2.58
N SER A 72 1.27 0.24 -2.35
CA SER A 72 2.29 0.96 -1.60
C SER A 72 2.41 0.47 -0.16
N ALA A 73 1.41 -0.20 0.40
CA ALA A 73 1.43 -0.70 1.77
C ALA A 73 2.67 -1.56 2.09
N GLY A 74 3.08 -2.43 1.16
CA GLY A 74 4.32 -3.21 1.33
C GLY A 74 5.58 -2.34 1.35
N ARG A 75 5.64 -1.33 0.47
CA ARG A 75 6.75 -0.35 0.42
C ARG A 75 6.79 0.53 1.65
N LEU A 76 5.63 0.99 2.13
CA LEU A 76 5.51 1.75 3.38
C LEU A 76 6.00 0.93 4.58
N MET A 77 5.68 -0.36 4.63
CA MET A 77 6.21 -1.25 5.66
C MET A 77 7.73 -1.41 5.53
N GLU A 78 8.27 -1.61 4.32
CA GLU A 78 9.72 -1.69 4.11
C GLU A 78 10.44 -0.43 4.63
N ALA A 79 9.86 0.75 4.37
CA ALA A 79 10.38 2.01 4.88
C ALA A 79 10.32 2.12 6.40
N VAL A 80 9.22 1.69 7.04
CA VAL A 80 9.08 1.68 8.50
C VAL A 80 10.10 0.74 9.13
N VAL A 81 10.28 -0.46 8.57
CA VAL A 81 11.29 -1.43 9.03
C VAL A 81 12.69 -0.83 8.88
N ALA A 82 13.01 -0.25 7.73
CA ALA A 82 14.31 0.39 7.50
C ALA A 82 14.59 1.50 8.52
N TYR A 83 13.61 2.35 8.82
CA TYR A 83 13.73 3.39 9.84
C TYR A 83 13.95 2.81 11.24
N ARG A 84 13.14 1.82 11.64
CA ARG A 84 13.26 1.15 12.95
C ARG A 84 14.58 0.40 13.12
N LEU A 85 15.17 -0.10 12.04
CA LEU A 85 16.50 -0.73 12.03
C LEU A 85 17.66 0.29 11.99
N GLY A 86 17.38 1.59 12.14
CA GLY A 86 18.41 2.62 12.17
C GLY A 86 18.97 2.99 10.79
N ASN A 87 18.22 2.72 9.71
CA ASN A 87 18.58 3.11 8.35
C ASN A 87 17.61 4.16 7.76
N PRO A 88 17.64 5.42 8.27
CA PRO A 88 16.81 6.50 7.76
C PRO A 88 17.04 6.82 6.27
N PRO A 89 18.27 6.77 5.70
CA PRO A 89 18.45 7.01 4.27
C PRO A 89 17.70 6.01 3.38
N LYS A 90 17.72 4.71 3.72
CA LYS A 90 16.95 3.70 2.98
C LYS A 90 15.44 3.95 3.12
N SER A 91 14.98 4.25 4.33
CA SER A 91 13.57 4.57 4.58
C SER A 91 13.09 5.75 3.72
N ARG A 92 13.84 6.86 3.72
CA ARG A 92 13.55 8.04 2.89
C ARG A 92 13.49 7.68 1.41
N ALA A 93 14.49 6.98 0.87
CA ALA A 93 14.52 6.62 -0.54
C ALA A 93 13.30 5.78 -0.98
N ILE A 94 12.84 4.88 -0.10
CA ILE A 94 11.62 4.11 -0.36
C ILE A 94 10.40 5.03 -0.36
N LEU A 95 10.26 5.90 0.63
CA LEU A 95 9.10 6.79 0.75
C LEU A 95 9.03 7.82 -0.37
N GLU A 96 10.16 8.41 -0.78
CA GLU A 96 10.26 9.31 -1.94
C GLU A 96 9.75 8.63 -3.20
N SER A 97 10.09 7.35 -3.41
CA SER A 97 9.57 6.59 -4.54
C SER A 97 8.06 6.30 -4.45
N VAL A 98 7.48 6.27 -3.25
CA VAL A 98 6.04 6.08 -3.06
C VAL A 98 5.33 7.39 -3.37
N VAL A 99 5.74 8.51 -2.79
CA VAL A 99 5.09 9.81 -3.03
C VAL A 99 5.27 10.31 -4.47
N ALA A 100 6.32 9.89 -5.17
CA ALA A 100 6.48 10.18 -6.60
C ALA A 100 5.45 9.45 -7.48
N ARG A 101 4.94 8.28 -7.03
CA ARG A 101 3.93 7.48 -7.73
C ARG A 101 2.51 7.76 -7.25
N GLU A 102 2.38 8.07 -5.97
CA GLU A 102 1.12 8.30 -5.25
C GLU A 102 1.23 9.61 -4.46
N PRO A 103 1.20 10.78 -5.14
CA PRO A 103 1.38 12.08 -4.51
C PRO A 103 0.27 12.46 -3.50
N GLU A 104 -0.86 11.76 -3.52
CA GLU A 104 -1.99 11.86 -2.59
C GLU A 104 -1.90 10.92 -1.39
N ASN A 105 -0.86 10.07 -1.30
CA ASN A 105 -0.70 9.13 -0.19
C ASN A 105 -0.26 9.84 1.09
N ALA A 106 -1.23 10.30 1.89
CA ALA A 106 -1.00 10.99 3.16
C ALA A 106 -0.16 10.17 4.15
N GLN A 107 -0.26 8.83 4.13
CA GLN A 107 0.54 7.98 5.00
C GLN A 107 2.04 8.03 4.63
N ALA A 108 2.36 8.01 3.34
CA ALA A 108 3.73 8.14 2.85
C ALA A 108 4.34 9.49 3.24
N TRP A 109 3.58 10.58 3.08
CA TRP A 109 4.00 11.93 3.50
C TRP A 109 4.18 12.03 5.01
N THR A 110 3.31 11.42 5.81
CA THR A 110 3.45 11.38 7.28
C THR A 110 4.75 10.68 7.69
N LEU A 111 5.08 9.56 7.04
CA LEU A 111 6.31 8.83 7.31
C LEU A 111 7.55 9.62 6.87
N LEU A 112 7.51 10.36 5.75
CA LEU A 112 8.59 11.27 5.36
C LEU A 112 8.82 12.35 6.41
N GLU A 113 7.75 12.98 6.91
CA GLU A 113 7.86 13.98 7.98
C GLU A 113 8.57 13.38 9.21
N ILE A 114 8.21 12.16 9.61
CA ILE A 114 8.81 11.48 10.77
C ILE A 114 10.30 11.18 10.55
N VAL A 115 10.66 10.62 9.38
CA VAL A 115 12.05 10.27 9.05
C VAL A 115 12.94 11.52 8.99
N ASP A 116 12.39 12.62 8.48
CA ASP A 116 13.13 13.84 8.21
C ASP A 116 13.19 14.80 9.41
N ARG A 117 12.27 14.66 10.38
CA ARG A 117 12.13 15.56 11.54
C ARG A 117 13.44 15.89 12.26
N PHE A 118 14.37 14.95 12.32
CA PHE A 118 15.64 15.10 13.04
C PHE A 118 16.87 15.14 12.14
N THR A 119 16.71 14.96 10.83
CA THR A 119 17.83 14.82 9.88
C THR A 119 17.77 15.82 8.72
N ASP A 120 16.57 16.27 8.34
CA ASP A 120 16.32 17.22 7.25
C ASP A 120 15.07 18.04 7.54
N LEU A 121 15.24 19.14 8.27
CA LEU A 121 14.12 20.02 8.64
C LEU A 121 13.39 20.60 7.42
N ALA A 122 14.09 20.82 6.30
CA ALA A 122 13.48 21.30 5.07
C ALA A 122 12.62 20.21 4.41
N GLY A 123 13.10 18.96 4.40
CA GLY A 123 12.35 17.77 4.01
C GLY A 123 11.08 17.60 4.84
N ALA A 124 11.21 17.65 6.17
CA ALA A 124 10.09 17.55 7.10
C ALA A 124 9.04 18.66 6.87
N LYS A 125 9.49 19.90 6.66
CA LYS A 125 8.60 21.03 6.36
C LYS A 125 7.81 20.83 5.07
N ARG A 126 8.47 20.37 3.99
CA ARG A 126 7.78 20.04 2.73
C ARG A 126 6.75 18.94 2.90
N ALA A 127 7.10 17.88 3.63
CA ALA A 127 6.17 16.79 3.90
C ALA A 127 4.94 17.28 4.69
N ARG A 128 5.16 18.13 5.71
CA ARG A 128 4.08 18.76 6.48
C ARG A 128 3.19 19.67 5.64
N GLU A 129 3.78 20.53 4.80
CA GLU A 129 3.03 21.39 3.87
C GLU A 129 2.14 20.55 2.96
N ARG A 130 2.67 19.45 2.42
CA ARG A 130 1.89 18.55 1.57
C ARG A 130 0.75 17.86 2.32
N LEU A 131 0.95 17.50 3.59
CA LEU A 131 -0.11 16.94 4.43
C LEU A 131 -1.25 17.95 4.67
N LEU A 132 -0.92 19.22 4.91
CA LEU A 132 -1.91 20.29 5.06
C LEU A 132 -2.66 20.59 3.76
N GLU A 133 -2.01 20.44 2.60
CA GLU A 133 -2.70 20.55 1.30
C GLU A 133 -3.69 19.40 1.06
N LEU A 134 -3.35 18.18 1.50
CA LEU A 134 -4.20 17.00 1.38
C LEU A 134 -5.35 17.01 2.39
N ASP A 135 -5.07 17.46 3.60
CA ASP A 135 -6.01 17.60 4.71
C ASP A 135 -5.69 18.89 5.48
N PRO A 136 -6.44 19.97 5.26
CA PRO A 136 -6.23 21.23 5.96
C PRO A 136 -6.34 21.16 7.49
N LEU A 137 -6.99 20.12 8.02
CA LEU A 137 -7.13 19.88 9.47
C LEU A 137 -6.03 18.95 10.01
N PHE A 138 -5.04 18.58 9.20
CA PHE A 138 -3.98 17.66 9.59
C PHE A 138 -3.21 18.16 10.83
N GLY A 139 -3.32 17.40 11.92
CA GLY A 139 -2.66 17.70 13.18
C GLY A 139 -3.46 18.60 14.12
N GLU A 140 -4.69 18.99 13.77
CA GLU A 140 -5.64 19.47 14.75
C GLU A 140 -6.15 18.25 15.56
N ALA A 141 -5.95 18.29 16.88
CA ALA A 141 -6.62 17.33 17.76
C ALA A 141 -8.13 17.66 17.76
N PRO A 142 -9.02 16.66 17.71
CA PRO A 142 -10.46 16.88 17.76
C PRO A 142 -10.92 17.53 19.08
#